data_AF-A0AAY4DDK5-F1
#
_entry.id   AF-A0AAY4DDK5-F1
#
_cell.length_a   1.000
_cell.length_b   1.000
_cell.length_c   1.000
_cell.angle_alpha   90.00
_cell.angle_beta   90.00
_cell.angle_gamma   90.00
#
_symmetry.space_group_name_H-M   'P 1'
#
loop_
_entity.id
_entity.type
_entity.pdbx_description
1 polymer ?
#
loop_
_entity_poly.entity_id
_entity_poly.type
_entity_poly.pdbx_seq_one_letter_code
_entity_poly.pdbx_strand_id
1 'polypeptide(L)'
;MSVGLSDDDTLFSCSVWRPQGKSYLFFTQFKAELKGCKVEYASAYSQTAVGGQKDVPLKEEEFVVGDSSVTQNAGKFLAELSKLTVIGRTRHDEL
;
A
#
# COMPACT_ATOMS: atom_id res chain seq x y z
N MET A 1 6.53 1.53 9.73
CA MET A 1 6.17 0.49 8.75
C MET A 1 6.16 -0.84 9.47
N SER A 2 5.45 -1.83 8.94
CA SER A 2 5.51 -3.21 9.40
C SER A 2 5.48 -4.15 8.21
N VAL A 3 6.17 -5.26 8.34
CA VAL A 3 6.15 -6.39 7.41
C VAL A 3 5.78 -7.65 8.17
N GLY A 4 5.14 -8.60 7.50
CA GLY A 4 4.78 -9.88 8.11
C GLY A 4 4.61 -10.96 7.05
N LEU A 5 4.84 -12.20 7.45
CA LEU A 5 4.52 -13.40 6.68
C LEU A 5 3.32 -14.10 7.32
N SER A 6 2.52 -14.81 6.53
CA SER A 6 1.55 -15.76 7.06
C SER A 6 2.25 -16.97 7.67
N ASP A 7 1.56 -17.71 8.53
CA ASP A 7 2.12 -18.89 9.20
C ASP A 7 2.57 -20.01 8.24
N ASP A 8 2.03 -20.02 7.02
CA ASP A 8 2.39 -20.95 5.94
C ASP A 8 3.41 -20.39 4.94
N ASP A 9 3.96 -19.20 5.22
CA ASP A 9 4.89 -18.44 4.37
C ASP A 9 4.37 -18.16 2.94
N THR A 10 3.08 -18.34 2.66
CA THR A 10 2.50 -18.11 1.32
C THR A 10 2.15 -16.66 1.04
N LEU A 11 1.94 -15.85 2.08
CA LEU A 11 1.54 -14.45 1.98
C LEU A 11 2.53 -13.56 2.70
N PHE A 12 2.98 -12.52 2.02
CA PHE A 12 3.77 -11.43 2.56
C PHE A 12 2.89 -10.17 2.63
N SER A 13 2.87 -9.52 3.79
CA SER A 13 2.23 -8.21 3.97
C SER A 13 3.28 -7.14 4.23
N CYS A 14 3.09 -5.97 3.62
CA CYS A 14 3.86 -4.77 3.87
C CYS A 14 2.90 -3.60 4.09
N SER A 15 3.03 -2.93 5.22
CA SER A 15 2.22 -1.76 5.56
C SER A 15 3.08 -0.57 5.97
N VAL A 16 2.85 0.57 5.33
CA VAL A 16 3.46 1.86 5.67
C VAL A 16 2.33 2.81 6.05
N TRP A 17 2.41 3.45 7.21
CA TRP A 17 1.39 4.39 7.67
C TRP A 17 1.98 5.53 8.49
N ARG A 18 1.26 6.65 8.53
CA ARG A 18 1.52 7.78 9.44
C ARG A 18 0.92 7.47 10.80
N PRO A 19 1.70 7.50 11.91
CA PRO A 19 1.16 7.27 13.24
C PRO A 19 0.03 8.24 13.64
N GLN A 20 0.09 9.48 13.14
CA GLN A 20 -0.92 10.51 13.38
C GLN A 20 -2.13 10.42 12.43
N GLY A 21 -2.16 9.44 11.54
CA GLY A 21 -3.24 9.16 10.60
C GLY A 21 -3.44 10.13 9.44
N LYS A 22 -2.87 11.34 9.49
CA LYS A 22 -2.84 12.28 8.36
C LYS A 22 -1.40 12.66 8.00
N SER A 23 -1.12 12.76 6.70
CA SER A 23 0.09 13.39 6.17
C SER A 23 -0.22 14.80 5.68
N TYR A 24 0.65 15.75 6.01
CA TYR A 24 0.60 17.12 5.47
C TYR A 24 1.58 17.32 4.31
N LEU A 25 2.30 16.27 3.91
CA LEU A 25 3.16 16.30 2.74
C LEU A 25 2.32 16.24 1.48
N PHE A 26 2.70 17.02 0.48
CA PHE A 26 2.13 16.95 -0.87
C PHE A 26 2.93 15.93 -1.69
N PHE A 27 2.37 14.74 -1.92
CA PHE A 27 3.05 13.68 -2.65
C PHE A 27 2.86 13.85 -4.16
N THR A 28 3.94 14.06 -4.91
CA THR A 28 3.85 14.10 -6.38
C THR A 28 3.84 12.70 -7.00
N GLN A 29 4.42 11.70 -6.32
CA GLN A 29 4.51 10.32 -6.76
C GLN A 29 4.76 9.35 -5.60
N PHE A 30 4.33 8.09 -5.75
CA PHE A 30 4.70 6.99 -4.87
C PHE A 30 4.82 5.67 -5.63
N LYS A 31 5.79 4.84 -5.25
CA LYS A 31 5.89 3.46 -5.75
C LYS A 31 6.24 2.54 -4.58
N ALA A 32 5.41 1.54 -4.35
CA ALA A 32 5.74 0.40 -3.50
C ALA A 32 6.03 -0.79 -4.40
N GLU A 33 7.16 -1.46 -4.20
CA GLU A 33 7.59 -2.60 -4.99
C GLU A 33 7.93 -3.75 -4.05
N LEU A 34 7.34 -4.92 -4.31
CA LEU A 34 7.62 -6.14 -3.60
C LEU A 34 8.50 -7.06 -4.46
N LYS A 35 9.48 -7.69 -3.83
CA LYS A 35 10.35 -8.70 -4.46
C LYS A 35 9.98 -10.08 -3.96
N GLY A 36 10.17 -11.10 -4.81
CA GLY A 36 9.89 -12.51 -4.46
C GLY A 36 8.41 -12.86 -4.28
N CYS A 37 7.49 -11.94 -4.59
CA CYS A 37 6.06 -12.17 -4.48
C CYS A 37 5.29 -11.44 -5.59
N LYS A 38 4.08 -11.95 -5.88
CA LYS A 38 3.09 -11.30 -6.77
C LYS A 38 2.08 -10.55 -5.91
N VAL A 39 1.83 -9.28 -6.18
CA VAL A 39 0.79 -8.50 -5.47
C VAL A 39 -0.57 -9.15 -5.72
N GLU A 40 -1.28 -9.47 -4.65
CA GLU A 40 -2.66 -9.97 -4.68
C GLU A 40 -3.66 -8.91 -4.27
N TYR A 41 -3.25 -8.04 -3.34
CA TYR A 41 -4.12 -7.02 -2.79
C TYR A 41 -3.31 -5.78 -2.42
N ALA A 42 -3.91 -4.62 -2.63
CA ALA A 42 -3.38 -3.36 -2.16
C ALA A 42 -4.52 -2.46 -1.68
N SER A 43 -4.29 -1.74 -0.59
CA SER A 43 -5.18 -0.67 -0.13
C SER A 43 -4.38 0.55 0.26
N ALA A 44 -4.91 1.71 -0.07
CA ALA A 44 -4.30 2.99 0.25
C ALA A 44 -5.34 3.93 0.85
N TYR A 45 -4.89 4.82 1.73
CA TYR A 45 -5.75 5.77 2.44
C TYR A 45 -5.10 7.15 2.46
N SER A 46 -5.89 8.19 2.19
CA SER A 46 -5.46 9.59 2.32
C SER A 46 -5.49 10.03 3.78
N GLN A 47 -6.32 9.37 4.59
CA GLN A 47 -6.44 9.57 6.03
C GLN A 47 -6.79 8.25 6.71
N THR A 48 -6.23 7.99 7.90
CA THR A 48 -6.61 6.84 8.73
C THR A 48 -7.31 7.25 10.02
N ALA A 49 -8.06 6.32 10.61
CA ALA A 49 -8.85 6.49 11.82
C ALA A 49 -7.99 6.58 13.10
N VAL A 50 -7.24 7.67 13.25
CA VAL A 50 -6.48 8.01 14.46
C VAL A 50 -7.10 9.25 15.09
N GLY A 51 -7.27 9.24 16.42
CA GLY A 51 -7.74 10.42 17.16
C GLY A 51 -9.17 10.84 16.86
N GLY A 52 -10.08 9.88 16.64
CA GLY A 52 -11.50 10.14 16.35
C GLY A 52 -11.82 10.48 14.89
N GLN A 53 -10.81 10.46 14.02
CA GLN A 53 -10.99 10.58 12.58
C GLN A 53 -11.53 9.27 11.97
N LYS A 54 -12.10 9.36 10.77
CA LYS A 54 -12.49 8.18 9.96
C LYS A 54 -11.43 7.87 8.91
N ASP A 55 -11.35 6.60 8.54
CA ASP A 55 -10.57 6.17 7.38
C ASP A 55 -11.17 6.77 6.09
N VAL A 56 -10.31 7.29 5.23
CA VAL A 56 -10.66 7.75 3.88
C VAL A 56 -9.80 6.98 2.89
N PRO A 57 -10.36 5.94 2.23
CA PRO A 57 -9.63 5.17 1.24
C PRO A 57 -9.37 6.01 -0.01
N LEU A 58 -8.24 5.78 -0.66
CA LEU A 58 -8.03 6.27 -2.03
C LEU A 58 -9.01 5.56 -2.95
N LYS A 59 -9.48 6.27 -3.97
CA LYS A 59 -10.28 5.65 -5.02
C LYS A 59 -9.41 4.73 -5.87
N GLU A 60 -10.01 3.69 -6.43
CA GLU A 60 -9.31 2.75 -7.31
C GLU A 60 -8.63 3.45 -8.51
N GLU A 61 -9.20 4.55 -9.00
CA GLU A 61 -8.65 5.35 -10.09
C GLU A 61 -7.39 6.15 -9.73
N GLU A 62 -7.07 6.31 -8.44
CA GLU A 62 -5.93 7.10 -7.96
C GLU A 62 -4.61 6.32 -7.95
N PHE A 63 -4.65 4.99 -8.08
CA PHE A 63 -3.47 4.15 -8.06
C PHE A 63 -3.62 2.94 -8.99
N VAL A 64 -2.48 2.35 -9.36
CA VAL A 64 -2.40 1.20 -10.24
C VAL A 64 -1.69 0.08 -9.50
N VAL A 65 -2.32 -1.09 -9.46
CA VAL A 65 -1.75 -2.33 -8.93
C VAL A 65 -1.22 -3.14 -10.10
N GLY A 66 0.10 -3.27 -10.19
CA GLY A 66 0.79 -4.17 -11.10
C GLY A 66 1.19 -5.49 -10.43
N ASP A 67 1.83 -6.38 -11.19
CA ASP A 67 2.19 -7.72 -10.71
C ASP A 67 3.08 -7.73 -9.47
N SER A 68 4.00 -6.76 -9.34
CA SER A 68 4.95 -6.68 -8.22
C SER A 68 5.00 -5.29 -7.58
N SER A 69 4.19 -4.34 -8.05
CA SER A 69 4.27 -2.96 -7.57
C SER A 69 2.93 -2.26 -7.54
N VAL A 70 2.78 -1.33 -6.61
CA VAL A 70 1.66 -0.39 -6.52
C VAL A 70 2.19 1.02 -6.73
N THR A 71 1.61 1.73 -7.70
CA THR A 71 2.05 3.08 -8.10
C THR A 71 0.88 4.05 -8.11
N GLN A 72 1.13 5.35 -7.96
CA GLN A 72 0.09 6.35 -8.18
C GLN A 72 -0.34 6.38 -9.65
N ASN A 73 -1.62 6.69 -9.90
CA ASN A 73 -2.09 7.00 -11.24
C ASN A 73 -1.90 8.50 -11.52
N ALA A 74 -1.02 8.81 -12.48
CA ALA A 74 -0.69 10.18 -12.83
C ALA A 74 -1.92 10.96 -13.29
N GLY A 75 -2.15 12.14 -12.71
CA GLY A 75 -3.29 13.00 -13.02
C GLY A 75 -4.61 12.61 -12.35
N LYS A 76 -4.66 11.49 -11.61
CA LYS A 76 -5.82 11.10 -10.78
C LYS A 76 -5.53 11.16 -9.30
N PHE A 77 -4.31 10.81 -8.89
CA PHE A 77 -3.88 10.85 -7.50
C PHE A 77 -3.92 12.28 -6.93
N LEU A 78 -4.64 12.46 -5.81
CA LEU A 78 -4.86 13.78 -5.20
C LEU A 78 -3.71 14.27 -4.29
N ALA A 79 -2.52 13.69 -4.43
CA ALA A 79 -1.33 14.01 -3.64
C ALA A 79 -1.42 13.73 -2.13
N GLU A 80 -2.47 13.02 -1.68
CA GLU A 80 -2.69 12.66 -0.28
C GLU A 80 -2.45 11.17 -0.04
N LEU A 81 -1.49 10.84 0.83
CA LEU A 81 -1.21 9.45 1.23
C LEU A 81 -0.84 9.40 2.72
N SER A 82 -1.56 8.57 3.47
CA SER A 82 -1.36 8.37 4.91
C SER A 82 -1.15 6.92 5.29
N LYS A 83 -1.69 5.96 4.53
CA LYS A 83 -1.42 4.53 4.70
C LYS A 83 -1.42 3.81 3.35
N LEU A 84 -0.52 2.87 3.19
CA LEU A 84 -0.47 1.91 2.09
C LEU A 84 -0.22 0.52 2.68
N THR A 85 -1.08 -0.43 2.36
CA THR A 85 -0.93 -1.84 2.67
C THR A 85 -0.89 -2.62 1.36
N VAL A 86 0.13 -3.46 1.19
CA VAL A 86 0.28 -4.33 0.02
C VAL A 86 0.46 -5.76 0.54
N ILE A 87 -0.33 -6.68 0.01
CA ILE A 87 -0.23 -8.11 0.27
C ILE A 87 0.21 -8.77 -1.03
N GLY A 88 1.30 -9.52 -0.97
CA GLY A 88 1.80 -10.32 -2.07
C GLY A 88 1.84 -11.80 -1.73
N ARG A 89 1.51 -12.66 -2.69
CA ARG A 89 1.73 -14.11 -2.59
C ARG A 89 3.19 -14.41 -2.93
N THR A 90 3.88 -15.08 -2.01
CA THR A 90 5.26 -15.52 -2.23
C THR A 90 5.31 -16.47 -3.42
N ARG A 91 6.35 -16.35 -4.25
CA ARG A 91 6.62 -17.32 -5.31
C ARG A 91 7.68 -18.28 -4.78
N HIS A 92 7.35 -19.56 -4.66
CA HIS A 92 8.38 -20.59 -4.54
C HIS A 92 9.04 -20.73 -5.90
N ASP A 93 10.28 -20.25 -6.01
CA ASP A 93 11.13 -20.50 -7.16
C ASP A 93 12.03 -21.67 -6.77
N GLU A 94 11.64 -22.89 -7.15
CA GLU A 94 12.43 -24.12 -6.94
C GLU A 94 13.50 -24.25 -8.05
N LEU A 95 14.32 -23.22 -8.24
CA LEU A 95 15.42 -23.20 -9.22
C LEU A 95 16.77 -23.53 -8.59
#